data_AF-E6WEM5-F1
#
_entry.id   AF-E6WEM5-F1
#
_cell.length_a   1.000
_cell.length_b   1.000
_cell.length_c   1.000
_cell.angle_alpha   90.00
_cell.angle_beta   90.00
_cell.angle_gamma   90.00
#
_symmetry.space_group_name_H-M   'P 1'
#
loop_
_entity.id
_entity.type
_entity.pdbx_description
1 polymer ?
#
loop_
_entity_poly.entity_id
_entity_poly.type
_entity_poly.pdbx_seq_one_letter_code
_entity_poly.pdbx_strand_id
1 'polypeptide(L)' 'MAEENSTRQYDLALAAAMANPRAESEVRLTEARITITWRWADGIHEVDMTLTGLTDEVLLECLFRAAIDMARR' A
#
# COMPACT_ATOMS: atom_id res chain seq x y z
N MET A 1 15.84 7.04 12.87
CA MET A 1 14.36 7.19 12.85
C MET A 1 13.84 7.71 11.51
N ALA A 2 14.39 8.78 10.91
CA ALA A 2 13.92 9.25 9.60
C ALA A 2 14.26 8.31 8.43
N GLU A 3 15.46 7.72 8.41
CA GLU A 3 15.90 6.83 7.32
C GLU A 3 15.13 5.50 7.28
N GLU A 4 14.82 4.89 8.42
CA GLU A 4 13.98 3.67 8.48
C GLU A 4 12.56 3.91 7.94
N ASN A 5 11.97 5.07 8.23
CA ASN A 5 10.66 5.43 7.69
C ASN A 5 10.71 5.66 6.18
N SER A 6 11.79 6.28 5.67
CA SER A 6 11.98 6.45 4.22
C SER A 6 12.17 5.12 3.49
N THR A 7 12.96 4.19 4.04
CA THR A 7 13.16 2.86 3.46
C THR A 7 11.86 2.07 3.45
N ARG A 8 11.12 2.05 4.56
CA ARG A 8 9.80 1.42 4.62
C ARG A 8 8.82 2.03 3.64
N GLN A 9 8.77 3.36 3.53
CA GLN A 9 7.89 4.01 2.57
C GLN A 9 8.22 3.62 1.12
N TYR A 10 9.50 3.46 0.80
CA TYR A 10 9.94 3.00 -0.52
C TYR A 10 9.52 1.55 -0.79
N ASP A 11 9.74 0.64 0.16
CA ASP A 11 9.34 -0.77 0.04
C ASP A 11 7.82 -0.92 -0.11
N LEU A 12 7.06 -0.13 0.64
CA LEU A 12 5.59 -0.06 0.56
C LEU A 12 5.11 0.46 -0.80
N ALA A 13 5.73 1.51 -1.31
CA ALA A 13 5.40 2.07 -2.62
C ALA A 13 5.71 1.07 -3.74
N LEU A 14 6.85 0.39 -3.67
CA LEU A 14 7.21 -0.65 -4.62
C LEU A 14 6.23 -1.83 -4.56
N ALA A 15 5.87 -2.29 -3.36
CA ALA A 15 4.92 -3.37 -3.18
C ALA A 15 3.51 -3.00 -3.70
N ALA A 16 3.05 -1.76 -3.44
CA ALA A 16 1.78 -1.26 -3.96
C ALA A 16 1.78 -1.15 -5.50
N ALA A 17 2.91 -0.74 -6.11
CA ALA A 17 3.06 -0.69 -7.56
C ALA A 17 3.12 -2.10 -8.19
N MET A 18 3.80 -3.05 -7.54
CA MET A 18 3.84 -4.45 -7.98
C MET A 18 2.47 -5.14 -7.87
N ALA A 19 1.70 -4.80 -6.84
CA ALA A 19 0.35 -5.29 -6.63
C ALA A 19 -0.60 -4.92 -7.79
N ASN A 20 -0.43 -3.73 -8.39
CA ASN A 20 -1.14 -3.34 -9.61
C ASN A 20 -0.28 -2.43 -10.51
N PRO A 21 0.45 -2.98 -11.48
CA PRO A 21 1.34 -2.21 -12.35
C PRO A 21 0.61 -1.30 -13.34
N ARG A 22 -0.73 -1.41 -13.45
CA ARG A 22 -1.56 -0.56 -14.31
C ARG A 22 -2.16 0.65 -13.58
N ALA A 23 -1.98 0.71 -12.26
CA ALA A 23 -2.52 1.77 -11.43
C ALA A 23 -1.42 2.74 -10.99
N GLU A 24 -1.74 4.03 -10.98
CA GLU A 24 -0.93 4.99 -10.24
C GLU A 24 -1.16 4.76 -8.75
N SER A 25 -0.09 4.53 -7.99
CA SER A 25 -0.15 4.30 -6.56
C SER A 25 0.52 5.44 -5.78
N GLU A 26 -0.09 5.83 -4.67
CA GLU A 26 0.42 6.82 -3.73
C GLU A 26 0.44 6.19 -2.34
N VAL A 27 1.60 6.19 -1.67
CA VAL A 27 1.74 5.68 -0.31
C VAL A 27 2.07 6.83 0.63
N ARG A 28 1.24 6.99 1.66
CA ARG A 28 1.46 7.93 2.76
C ARG A 28 1.70 7.16 4.04
N LEU A 29 2.89 7.31 4.58
CA LEU A 29 3.29 6.78 5.88
C LEU A 29 3.27 7.92 6.90
N THR A 30 2.59 7.71 8.02
CA THR A 30 2.63 8.56 9.21
C THR A 30 3.12 7.72 10.39
N GLU A 31 3.36 8.33 11.56
CA GLU A 31 3.84 7.59 12.75
C GLU A 31 2.89 6.48 13.20
N ALA A 32 1.59 6.58 12.90
CA ALA A 32 0.57 5.64 13.36
C ALA A 32 -0.25 5.01 12.24
N ARG A 33 -0.10 5.44 10.98
CA ARG A 33 -0.94 4.98 9.88
C ARG A 33 -0.20 4.86 8.55
N ILE A 34 -0.64 3.92 7.74
CA ILE A 34 -0.30 3.77 6.33
C ILE A 34 -1.57 3.92 5.51
N THR A 35 -1.56 4.86 4.58
CA THR A 35 -2.61 5.03 3.58
C THR A 35 -2.02 4.71 2.21
N ILE A 36 -2.69 3.84 1.46
CA ILE A 36 -2.32 3.45 0.10
C ILE A 36 -3.50 3.77 -0.81
N THR A 37 -3.26 4.62 -1.80
CA THR A 37 -4.26 5.02 -2.78
C THR A 37 -3.83 4.53 -4.15
N TRP A 38 -4.66 3.72 -4.81
CA TRP A 38 -4.52 3.37 -6.21
C TRP A 38 -5.55 4.13 -7.05
N ARG A 39 -5.10 4.72 -8.15
CA ARG A 39 -5.94 5.37 -9.16
C ARG A 39 -5.76 4.67 -10.50
N TRP A 40 -6.86 4.26 -11.13
CA TRP A 40 -6.85 3.77 -12.51
C TRP A 40 -8.18 4.09 -13.21
N ALA A 41 -8.34 3.59 -14.45
CA ALA A 41 -9.45 3.92 -15.36
C ALA A 41 -10.86 3.80 -14.74
N ASP A 42 -11.06 2.90 -13.76
CA ASP A 42 -12.37 2.61 -13.20
C ASP A 42 -12.64 3.31 -11.86
N GLY A 43 -11.65 4.04 -11.32
CA GLY A 43 -11.82 4.83 -10.10
C GLY A 43 -10.60 4.90 -9.19
N ILE A 44 -10.87 5.32 -7.95
CA ILE A 44 -9.88 5.47 -6.88
C ILE A 44 -10.18 4.44 -5.80
N HIS A 45 -9.18 3.66 -5.43
CA HIS A 45 -9.22 2.66 -4.37
C HIS A 45 -8.25 3.05 -3.27
N GLU A 46 -8.75 3.16 -2.05
CA GLU A 46 -7.95 3.58 -0.89
C GLU A 46 -7.99 2.51 0.19
N VAL A 47 -6.83 2.21 0.75
CA VAL A 47 -6.64 1.30 1.89
C VAL A 47 -5.93 2.07 2.99
N ASP A 48 -6.54 2.12 4.17
CA ASP A 48 -6.04 2.84 5.32
C ASP A 48 -5.83 1.89 6.49
N MET A 49 -4.62 1.88 7.06
CA MET A 49 -4.16 0.88 8.02
C MET A 49 -3.48 1.54 9.22
N THR A 50 -3.71 1.03 10.43
CA THR A 50 -3.09 1.55 11.66
C THR A 50 -1.86 0.73 12.03
N LEU A 51 -0.71 1.39 12.25
CA LEU A 51 0.62 0.82 12.54
C LEU A 51 0.77 0.11 13.89
N THR A 52 -0.28 0.04 14.71
CA THR A 52 -0.23 -0.68 15.98
C THR A 52 -0.18 -2.19 15.74
N GLY A 53 1.03 -2.75 15.73
CA GLY A 53 1.25 -4.19 15.55
C GLY A 53 1.21 -4.66 14.10
N LEU A 54 1.36 -3.77 13.12
CA LEU A 54 1.54 -4.15 11.72
C LEU A 54 2.94 -4.75 11.53
N THR A 55 2.99 -6.04 11.25
CA THR A 55 4.18 -6.67 10.68
C THR A 55 4.17 -6.49 9.16
N ASP A 56 5.35 -6.51 8.54
CA ASP A 56 5.49 -6.39 7.08
C ASP A 56 4.65 -7.46 6.34
N GLU A 57 4.47 -8.63 6.96
CA GLU A 57 3.65 -9.74 6.46
C GLU A 57 2.16 -9.40 6.36
N VAL A 58 1.58 -8.80 7.39
CA VAL A 58 0.16 -8.38 7.39
C VAL A 58 -0.07 -7.34 6.30
N LEU A 59 0.92 -6.47 6.10
CA LEU A 59 0.82 -5.44 5.10
C LEU A 59 0.90 -6.02 3.67
N LEU A 60 1.83 -6.94 3.43
CA LEU A 60 1.90 -7.68 2.17
C LEU A 60 0.61 -8.45 1.90
N GLU A 61 0.00 -9.08 2.91
CA GLU A 61 -1.29 -9.76 2.76
C GLU A 61 -2.40 -8.78 2.35
N CYS A 62 -2.49 -7.60 2.98
CA CYS A 62 -3.45 -6.56 2.61
C CYS A 62 -3.25 -6.09 1.16
N LEU A 63 -2.00 -5.86 0.75
CA LEU A 63 -1.64 -5.49 -0.63
C LEU A 63 -2.04 -6.58 -1.63
N PHE A 64 -1.76 -7.85 -1.32
CA PHE A 64 -2.12 -8.98 -2.16
C PHE A 64 -3.64 -9.17 -2.27
N ARG A 65 -4.38 -9.06 -1.16
CA ARG A 65 -5.85 -9.14 -1.18
C ARG A 65 -6.45 -8.01 -2.01
N ALA A 66 -5.97 -6.78 -1.83
CA ALA A 66 -6.36 -5.66 -2.67
C ALA A 66 -6.07 -5.97 -4.15
N ALA A 67 -4.87 -6.44 -4.50
CA ALA A 67 -4.52 -6.83 -5.87
C ALA A 67 -5.46 -7.89 -6.46
N ILE A 68 -5.79 -8.92 -5.69
CA ILE A 68 -6.66 -10.01 -6.13
C ILE A 68 -8.10 -9.51 -6.33
N ASP A 69 -8.63 -8.72 -5.40
CA ASP A 69 -9.96 -8.13 -5.54
C ASP A 69 -10.04 -7.18 -6.75
N MET A 70 -8.93 -6.50 -7.06
CA MET A 70 -8.79 -5.66 -8.25
C MET A 70 -8.72 -6.49 -9.54
N ALA A 71 -7.99 -7.60 -9.57
CA ALA A 71 -7.86 -8.47 -10.75
C ALA A 71 -9.15 -9.25 -11.09
N ARG A 72 -10.10 -9.32 -10.16
CA ARG A 72 -11.40 -10.00 -10.33
C ARG A 72 -12.50 -9.09 -10.89
N ARG A 73 -12.27 -7.78 -10.96
CA ARG A 73 -13.19 -6.81 -11.57
C ARG A 73 -12.80 -6.56 -13.02
#